data_AF-A0A844IKA7-F1
#
_entry.id   AF-A0A844IKA7-F1
#
_cell.length_a   1.000
_cell.length_b   1.000
_cell.length_c   1.000
_cell.angle_alpha   90.00
_cell.angle_beta   90.00
_cell.angle_gamma   90.00
#
_symmetry.space_group_name_H-M   'P 1'
#
loop_
_entity.id
_entity.type
_entity.pdbx_description
1 polymer ?
#
loop_
_entity_poly.entity_id
_entity_poly.type
_entity_poly.pdbx_seq_one_letter_code
_entity_poly.pdbx_strand_id
1 'polypeptide(L)'
;MSQITIQCRLVASETTRQQLWQLMVEKNTPLINELLSQIGKHPEFETWRQKGKHPTGIVKELCEPLKNDPRFMGQPARFYTSATASVNYIYKSWFALMKRFQSQLDGKLRWLEMLNSDTELVEASGVSLDILQTKSAEILAQFAPQNPAKTQPAKRKKTKKGKKSPTSDSERNLSKNLFDTYSNTEDNLTRCAISYLLKNGCKISNKAENTDKFAQRRRKVERETRVSHR
;
A
#
# COMPACT_ATOMS: atom_id res chain seq x y z
N MET A 1 -17.49 -28.73 23.22
CA MET A 1 -16.27 -28.08 22.72
C MET A 1 -15.12 -29.05 22.92
N SER A 2 -14.53 -29.58 21.86
CA SER A 2 -13.41 -30.53 21.94
C SER A 2 -12.09 -29.76 22.13
N GLN A 3 -11.45 -29.90 23.29
CA GLN A 3 -10.10 -29.42 23.52
C GLN A 3 -9.12 -30.28 22.70
N ILE A 4 -8.57 -29.71 21.61
CA ILE A 4 -7.49 -30.32 20.87
C ILE A 4 -6.19 -30.02 21.63
N THR A 5 -5.73 -31.00 22.40
CA THR A 5 -4.45 -30.89 23.09
C THR A 5 -3.35 -31.38 22.15
N ILE A 6 -2.56 -30.47 21.59
CA ILE A 6 -1.35 -30.83 20.83
C ILE A 6 -0.30 -31.28 21.84
N GLN A 7 -0.16 -32.59 22.03
CA GLN A 7 0.96 -33.16 22.77
C GLN A 7 2.20 -33.18 21.86
N CYS A 8 3.06 -32.18 21.95
CA CYS A 8 4.39 -32.22 21.35
C CYS A 8 5.28 -33.19 22.14
N ARG A 9 5.27 -34.47 21.77
CA ARG A 9 6.23 -35.44 22.31
C ARG A 9 7.61 -35.11 21.71
N LEU A 10 8.57 -34.73 22.55
CA LEU A 10 9.97 -34.61 22.16
C LEU A 10 10.52 -36.03 21.99
N VAL A 11 10.35 -36.59 20.79
CA VAL A 11 10.79 -37.97 20.47
C VAL A 11 12.32 -38.09 20.38
N ALA A 12 13.01 -36.98 20.16
CA ALA A 12 14.46 -36.95 20.05
C ALA A 12 15.14 -37.01 21.43
N SER A 13 16.21 -37.83 21.52
CA SER A 13 17.08 -37.87 22.70
C SER A 13 17.61 -36.48 23.06
N GLU A 14 17.99 -36.27 24.33
CA GLU A 14 18.61 -35.02 24.76
C GLU A 14 19.85 -34.67 23.94
N THR A 15 20.73 -35.65 23.70
CA THR A 15 21.93 -35.49 22.88
C THR A 15 21.59 -35.00 21.47
N THR A 16 20.58 -35.60 20.84
CA THR A 16 20.12 -35.17 19.51
C THR A 16 19.58 -33.74 19.53
N ARG A 17 18.82 -33.37 20.57
CA ARG A 17 18.30 -32.00 20.71
C ARG A 17 19.44 -30.99 20.91
N GLN A 18 20.45 -31.32 21.72
CA GLN A 18 21.62 -30.47 21.94
C GLN A 18 22.42 -30.27 20.64
N GLN A 19 22.64 -31.34 19.87
CA GLN A 19 23.30 -31.27 18.56
C GLN A 19 22.51 -30.38 17.57
N LEU A 20 21.18 -30.54 17.50
CA LEU A 20 20.34 -29.70 16.65
C LEU A 20 20.37 -28.22 17.08
N TRP A 21 20.36 -27.97 18.40
CA TRP A 21 20.48 -26.63 18.94
C TRP A 21 21.82 -25.98 18.59
N GLN A 22 22.94 -26.71 18.76
CA GLN A 22 24.27 -26.24 18.35
C GLN A 22 24.31 -25.93 16.86
N LEU A 23 23.80 -26.80 15.99
CA LEU A 23 23.71 -26.51 14.55
C LEU A 23 22.88 -25.25 14.25
N MET A 24 21.77 -25.05 14.97
CA MET A 24 20.94 -23.85 14.80
C MET A 24 21.67 -22.57 15.21
N VAL A 25 22.35 -22.59 16.35
CA VAL A 25 22.99 -21.41 16.94
C VAL A 25 24.32 -21.09 16.25
N GLU A 26 25.14 -22.10 15.98
CA GLU A 26 26.52 -21.92 15.52
C GLU A 26 26.62 -21.76 14.00
N LYS A 27 25.69 -22.33 13.23
CA LYS A 27 25.77 -22.33 11.75
C LYS A 27 24.56 -21.70 11.08
N ASN A 28 23.36 -22.20 11.39
CA ASN A 28 22.16 -21.81 10.64
C ASN A 28 21.74 -20.36 10.90
N THR A 29 21.73 -19.92 12.16
CA THR A 29 21.38 -18.53 12.51
C THR A 29 22.41 -17.53 11.96
N PRO A 30 23.73 -17.77 12.09
CA PRO A 30 24.74 -16.98 11.41
C PRO A 30 24.56 -16.92 9.89
N LEU A 31 24.22 -18.04 9.24
CA LEU A 31 23.92 -18.07 7.81
C LEU A 31 22.71 -17.19 7.45
N ILE A 32 21.64 -17.24 8.25
CA ILE A 32 20.46 -16.37 8.06
C ILE A 32 20.88 -14.89 8.15
N ASN A 33 21.68 -14.52 9.16
CA ASN A 33 22.14 -13.15 9.34
C ASN A 33 23.04 -12.68 8.19
N GLU A 34 23.93 -13.54 7.71
CA GLU A 34 24.78 -13.26 6.55
C GLU A 34 23.93 -13.02 5.29
N LEU A 35 22.96 -13.90 5.02
CA LEU A 35 22.02 -13.74 3.90
C LEU A 35 21.17 -12.45 4.01
N LEU A 36 20.70 -12.11 5.22
CA LEU A 36 20.02 -10.84 5.46
C LEU A 36 20.95 -9.66 5.14
N SER A 37 22.20 -9.69 5.60
CA SER A 37 23.15 -8.62 5.30
C SER A 37 23.46 -8.53 3.81
N GLN A 38 23.61 -9.64 3.09
CA GLN A 38 23.95 -9.62 1.66
C GLN A 38 22.82 -9.07 0.81
N ILE A 39 21.56 -9.44 1.11
CA ILE A 39 20.40 -8.88 0.41
C ILE A 39 20.31 -7.37 0.66
N GLY A 40 20.48 -6.93 1.91
CA GLY A 40 20.45 -5.50 2.25
C GLY A 40 21.55 -4.67 1.59
N LYS A 41 22.66 -5.30 1.19
CA LYS A 41 23.79 -4.66 0.48
C LYS A 41 23.73 -4.86 -1.05
N HIS A 42 22.71 -5.56 -1.55
CA HIS A 42 22.64 -5.88 -2.97
C HIS A 42 22.45 -4.60 -3.81
N PRO A 43 23.16 -4.43 -4.93
CA PRO A 43 23.04 -3.22 -5.76
C PRO A 43 21.61 -2.91 -6.21
N GLU A 44 20.81 -3.94 -6.49
CA GLU A 44 19.41 -3.80 -6.88
C GLU A 44 18.42 -3.66 -5.73
N PHE A 45 18.88 -3.59 -4.48
CA PHE A 45 18.01 -3.62 -3.29
C PHE A 45 16.93 -2.54 -3.33
N GLU A 46 17.30 -1.29 -3.66
CA GLU A 46 16.34 -0.19 -3.75
C GLU A 46 15.34 -0.38 -4.90
N THR A 47 15.77 -0.94 -6.02
CA THR A 47 14.87 -1.30 -7.12
C THR A 47 13.83 -2.33 -6.67
N TRP A 48 14.25 -3.33 -5.88
CA TRP A 48 13.33 -4.33 -5.33
C TRP A 48 12.40 -3.73 -4.28
N ARG A 49 12.88 -2.80 -3.46
CA ARG A 49 12.09 -2.05 -2.48
C ARG A 49 10.98 -1.25 -3.15
N GLN A 50 11.30 -0.50 -4.20
CA GLN A 50 10.31 0.25 -4.99
C GLN A 50 9.29 -0.68 -5.65
N LYS A 51 9.74 -1.81 -6.22
CA LYS A 51 8.84 -2.82 -6.81
C LYS A 51 7.99 -3.54 -5.75
N GLY A 52 8.46 -3.59 -4.51
CA GLY A 52 7.87 -4.31 -3.38
C GLY A 52 8.12 -5.83 -3.39
N LYS A 53 9.13 -6.28 -4.15
CA LYS A 53 9.55 -7.69 -4.22
C LYS A 53 10.96 -7.82 -4.79
N HIS A 54 11.69 -8.81 -4.32
CA HIS A 54 12.95 -9.26 -4.92
C HIS A 54 12.70 -10.42 -5.92
N PRO A 55 13.68 -10.76 -6.78
CA PRO A 55 13.58 -11.89 -7.70
C PRO A 55 13.40 -13.23 -6.99
N THR A 56 12.65 -14.14 -7.60
CA THR A 56 12.52 -15.52 -7.11
C THR A 56 13.87 -16.22 -7.26
N GLY A 57 14.41 -16.76 -6.16
CA GLY A 57 15.66 -17.52 -6.20
C GLY A 57 16.92 -16.74 -5.80
N ILE A 58 16.87 -15.41 -5.72
CA ILE A 58 18.04 -14.59 -5.37
C ILE A 58 18.69 -15.00 -4.05
N VAL A 59 17.89 -15.33 -3.03
CA VAL A 59 18.40 -15.78 -1.73
C VAL A 59 19.11 -17.13 -1.84
N LYS A 60 18.63 -18.00 -2.74
CA LYS A 60 19.27 -19.29 -3.01
C LYS A 60 20.60 -19.08 -3.71
N GLU A 61 20.65 -18.20 -4.71
CA GLU A 61 21.88 -17.82 -5.43
C GLU A 61 22.94 -17.27 -4.47
N LEU A 62 22.55 -16.38 -3.55
CA LEU A 62 23.44 -15.87 -2.50
C LEU A 62 23.88 -16.95 -1.51
N CYS A 63 23.03 -17.96 -1.26
CA CYS A 63 23.35 -19.06 -0.35
C CYS A 63 24.31 -20.09 -0.95
N GLU A 64 24.33 -20.30 -2.27
CA GLU A 64 25.20 -21.31 -2.90
C GLU A 64 26.70 -21.14 -2.58
N PRO A 65 27.34 -19.96 -2.74
CA PRO A 65 28.75 -19.80 -2.41
C PRO A 65 29.02 -19.99 -0.91
N LEU A 66 28.06 -19.65 -0.05
CA LEU A 66 28.18 -19.78 1.42
C LEU A 66 28.23 -21.23 1.88
N LYS A 67 27.77 -22.20 1.08
CA LYS A 67 27.88 -23.64 1.44
C LYS A 67 29.32 -24.12 1.55
N ASN A 68 30.25 -23.44 0.88
CA ASN A 68 31.67 -23.75 0.89
C ASN A 68 32.46 -22.89 1.89
N ASP A 69 31.82 -21.90 2.52
CA ASP A 69 32.44 -21.08 3.56
C ASP A 69 32.66 -21.93 4.82
N PRO A 70 33.87 -21.96 5.42
CA PRO A 70 34.15 -22.70 6.64
C PRO A 70 33.17 -22.42 7.79
N ARG A 71 32.61 -21.22 7.86
CA ARG A 71 31.62 -20.82 8.88
C ARG A 71 30.31 -21.60 8.77
N PHE A 72 29.92 -22.00 7.56
CA PHE A 72 28.60 -22.58 7.30
C PHE A 72 28.68 -24.02 6.75
N MET A 73 29.84 -24.45 6.26
CA MET A 73 30.02 -25.75 5.64
C MET A 73 29.71 -26.92 6.60
N GLY A 74 29.30 -28.05 6.01
CA GLY A 74 29.07 -29.30 6.75
C GLY A 74 27.74 -29.38 7.53
N GLN A 75 26.87 -28.37 7.47
CA GLN A 75 25.50 -28.51 7.98
C GLN A 75 24.60 -29.31 7.02
N PRO A 76 23.55 -30.00 7.50
CA PRO A 76 22.65 -30.76 6.64
C PRO A 76 21.91 -29.88 5.61
N ALA A 77 21.65 -30.42 4.42
CA ALA A 77 21.00 -29.71 3.30
C ALA A 77 19.70 -28.96 3.69
N ARG A 78 18.91 -29.55 4.61
CA ARG A 78 17.65 -28.99 5.10
C ARG A 78 17.83 -27.66 5.85
N PHE A 79 18.97 -27.43 6.49
CA PHE A 79 19.26 -26.17 7.17
C PHE A 79 19.48 -25.03 6.17
N TYR A 80 20.26 -25.25 5.10
CA TYR A 80 20.37 -24.26 4.02
C TYR A 80 19.03 -23.92 3.39
N THR A 81 18.16 -24.92 3.18
CA THR A 81 16.80 -24.70 2.66
C THR A 81 15.97 -23.89 3.65
N SER A 82 16.05 -24.20 4.94
CA SER A 82 15.35 -23.47 6.01
C SER A 82 15.83 -22.01 6.11
N ALA A 83 17.14 -21.77 6.08
CA ALA A 83 17.72 -20.42 6.09
C ALA A 83 17.23 -19.61 4.87
N THR A 84 17.36 -20.19 3.68
CA THR A 84 16.89 -19.57 2.42
C THR A 84 15.40 -19.24 2.49
N ALA A 85 14.56 -20.15 2.96
CA ALA A 85 13.12 -19.93 3.08
C ALA A 85 12.77 -18.84 4.11
N SER A 86 13.47 -18.83 5.25
CA SER A 86 13.27 -17.84 6.31
C SER A 86 13.58 -16.44 5.82
N VAL A 87 14.73 -16.26 5.17
CA VAL A 87 15.15 -14.97 4.61
C VAL A 87 14.22 -14.50 3.49
N ASN A 88 13.81 -15.40 2.58
CA ASN A 88 12.78 -15.10 1.57
C ASN A 88 11.48 -14.59 2.20
N TYR A 89 11.00 -15.24 3.26
CA TYR A 89 9.75 -14.85 3.92
C TYR A 89 9.88 -13.47 4.59
N ILE A 90 10.99 -13.23 5.29
CA ILE A 90 11.29 -11.94 5.92
C ILE A 90 11.25 -10.83 4.88
N TYR A 91 12.05 -10.93 3.82
CA TYR A 91 12.09 -9.88 2.81
C TYR A 91 10.79 -9.74 2.01
N LYS A 92 10.10 -10.83 1.69
CA LYS A 92 8.79 -10.75 1.05
C LYS A 92 7.80 -9.95 1.90
N SER A 93 7.76 -10.20 3.20
CA SER A 93 6.88 -9.47 4.12
C SER A 93 7.31 -8.00 4.27
N TRP A 94 8.60 -7.75 4.43
CA TRP A 94 9.17 -6.43 4.61
C TRP A 94 8.98 -5.55 3.37
N PHE A 95 9.29 -6.05 2.17
CA PHE A 95 9.11 -5.31 0.93
C PHE A 95 7.63 -4.97 0.65
N ALA A 96 6.72 -5.89 0.96
CA ALA A 96 5.28 -5.61 0.84
C ALA A 96 4.84 -4.49 1.80
N LEU A 97 5.36 -4.50 3.03
CA LEU A 97 5.10 -3.45 4.02
C LEU A 97 5.67 -2.10 3.58
N MET A 98 6.93 -2.07 3.12
CA MET A 98 7.58 -0.85 2.64
C MET A 98 6.86 -0.25 1.44
N LYS A 99 6.47 -1.06 0.45
CA LYS A 99 5.68 -0.60 -0.68
C LYS A 99 4.34 0.00 -0.25
N ARG A 100 3.65 -0.64 0.71
CA ARG A 100 2.41 -0.10 1.25
C ARG A 100 2.63 1.25 1.93
N PHE A 101 3.67 1.39 2.74
CA PHE A 101 4.00 2.67 3.38
C PHE A 101 4.32 3.76 2.36
N GLN A 102 5.10 3.43 1.33
CA GLN A 102 5.38 4.35 0.23
C GLN A 102 4.09 4.78 -0.47
N SER A 103 3.21 3.85 -0.84
CA SER A 103 1.93 4.19 -1.48
C SER A 103 1.01 5.04 -0.58
N GLN A 104 1.06 4.84 0.75
CA GLN A 104 0.31 5.67 1.69
C GLN A 104 0.89 7.09 1.79
N LEU A 105 2.22 7.20 1.79
CA LEU A 105 2.93 8.47 1.74
C LEU A 105 2.63 9.24 0.46
N ASP A 106 2.78 8.58 -0.69
CA ASP A 106 2.51 9.17 -2.01
C ASP A 106 1.06 9.65 -2.10
N GLY A 107 0.11 8.86 -1.58
CA GLY A 107 -1.30 9.25 -1.52
C GLY A 107 -1.55 10.47 -0.64
N LYS A 108 -0.87 10.59 0.51
CA LYS A 108 -0.96 11.77 1.40
C LYS A 108 -0.30 13.00 0.77
N LEU A 109 0.84 12.83 0.10
CA LEU A 109 1.54 13.92 -0.59
C LEU A 109 0.68 14.47 -1.74
N ARG A 110 0.15 13.58 -2.58
CA ARG A 110 -0.78 13.96 -3.66
C ARG A 110 -2.04 14.63 -3.10
N TRP A 111 -2.55 14.16 -1.95
CA TRP A 111 -3.67 14.81 -1.29
C TRP A 111 -3.33 16.23 -0.81
N LEU A 112 -2.15 16.43 -0.19
CA LEU A 112 -1.69 17.75 0.24
C LEU A 112 -1.53 18.73 -0.93
N GLU A 113 -0.99 18.25 -2.05
CA GLU A 113 -0.78 19.06 -3.25
C GLU A 113 -2.09 19.62 -3.82
N MET A 114 -3.16 18.83 -3.79
CA MET A 114 -4.48 19.28 -4.29
C MET A 114 -5.30 20.06 -3.26
N LEU A 115 -4.93 20.00 -1.97
CA LEU A 115 -5.74 20.55 -0.91
C LEU A 115 -5.57 22.06 -0.79
N ASN A 116 -6.26 22.79 -1.67
CA ASN A 116 -6.30 24.24 -1.72
C ASN A 116 -7.63 24.79 -1.15
N SER A 117 -7.55 25.93 -0.47
CA SER A 117 -8.69 26.72 0.01
C SER A 117 -9.50 27.29 -1.16
N ASP A 118 -10.74 27.71 -0.92
CA ASP A 118 -11.56 28.31 -1.98
C ASP A 118 -10.90 29.58 -2.53
N THR A 119 -10.21 30.36 -1.68
CA THR A 119 -9.44 31.54 -2.09
C THR A 119 -8.26 31.17 -2.97
N GLU A 120 -7.45 30.18 -2.56
CA GLU A 120 -6.30 29.70 -3.36
C GLU A 120 -6.76 29.12 -4.71
N LEU A 121 -7.92 28.46 -4.77
CA LEU A 121 -8.49 27.92 -6.01
C LEU A 121 -9.00 29.02 -6.95
N VAL A 122 -9.64 30.05 -6.41
CA VAL A 122 -10.09 31.23 -7.17
C VAL A 122 -8.89 32.00 -7.73
N GLU A 123 -7.87 32.23 -6.91
CA GLU A 123 -6.62 32.88 -7.34
C GLU A 123 -5.89 32.05 -8.41
N ALA A 124 -5.75 30.75 -8.19
CA ALA A 124 -5.06 29.87 -9.13
C ALA A 124 -5.80 29.77 -10.48
N SER A 125 -7.13 29.69 -10.45
CA SER A 125 -7.95 29.57 -11.67
C SER A 125 -8.13 30.92 -12.39
N GLY A 126 -8.02 32.04 -11.68
CA GLY A 126 -8.34 33.37 -12.19
C GLY A 126 -9.84 33.60 -12.37
N VAL A 127 -10.70 32.72 -11.83
CA VAL A 127 -12.15 32.75 -12.04
C VAL A 127 -12.91 32.78 -10.72
N SER A 128 -14.11 33.36 -10.73
CA SER A 128 -14.99 33.38 -9.55
C SER A 128 -15.40 31.98 -9.09
N LEU A 129 -15.75 31.89 -7.81
CA LEU A 129 -16.20 30.64 -7.18
C LEU A 129 -17.43 30.04 -7.89
N ASP A 130 -18.35 30.87 -8.38
CA ASP A 130 -19.56 30.40 -9.08
C ASP A 130 -19.23 29.67 -10.38
N ILE A 131 -18.26 30.17 -11.14
CA ILE A 131 -17.82 29.52 -12.38
C ILE A 131 -17.06 28.23 -12.05
N LEU A 132 -16.26 28.23 -10.98
CA LEU A 132 -15.60 27.02 -10.47
C LEU A 132 -16.64 25.94 -10.11
N GLN A 133 -17.70 26.32 -9.38
CA GLN A 133 -18.80 25.41 -9.02
C GLN A 133 -19.56 24.90 -10.25
N THR A 134 -19.78 25.76 -11.25
CA THR A 134 -20.40 25.38 -12.52
C THR A 134 -19.55 24.35 -13.25
N LYS A 135 -18.23 24.55 -13.31
CA LYS A 135 -17.30 23.58 -13.90
C LYS A 135 -17.26 22.28 -13.12
N SER A 136 -17.26 22.34 -11.79
CA SER A 136 -17.38 21.16 -10.94
C SER A 136 -18.68 20.39 -11.19
N ALA A 137 -19.80 21.07 -11.43
CA ALA A 137 -21.08 20.45 -11.78
C ALA A 137 -21.02 19.72 -13.13
N GLU A 138 -20.39 20.35 -14.13
CA GLU A 138 -20.15 19.75 -15.44
C GLU A 138 -19.34 18.45 -15.31
N ILE A 139 -18.25 18.49 -14.54
CA ILE A 139 -17.40 17.32 -14.30
C ILE A 139 -18.18 16.20 -13.59
N LEU A 140 -18.99 16.53 -12.57
CA LEU A 140 -19.84 15.53 -11.92
C LEU A 140 -20.85 14.91 -12.89
N ALA A 141 -21.42 15.70 -13.80
CA ALA A 141 -22.35 15.21 -14.82
C ALA A 141 -21.69 14.25 -15.82
N GLN A 142 -20.41 14.45 -16.15
CA GLN A 142 -19.64 13.53 -17.00
C GLN A 142 -19.44 12.15 -16.37
N PHE A 143 -19.38 12.08 -15.04
CA PHE A 143 -19.24 10.82 -14.29
C PHE A 143 -20.56 10.26 -13.76
N ALA A 144 -21.68 10.98 -13.92
CA ALA A 144 -22.98 10.45 -13.61
C ALA A 144 -23.29 9.26 -14.54
N PRO A 145 -23.84 8.15 -14.04
CA PRO A 145 -24.22 7.04 -14.91
C PRO A 145 -25.22 7.55 -15.94
N GLN A 146 -24.79 7.57 -17.20
CA GLN A 146 -25.69 7.71 -18.33
C GLN A 146 -26.68 6.54 -18.23
N ASN A 147 -27.94 6.84 -17.90
CA ASN A 147 -29.03 5.90 -18.01
C ASN A 147 -29.62 6.00 -19.42
N PRO A 148 -29.26 5.14 -20.38
CA PRO A 148 -30.21 4.77 -21.41
C PRO A 148 -31.11 3.66 -20.84
N ALA A 149 -32.40 3.96 -20.80
CA ALA A 149 -33.44 3.05 -20.32
C ALA A 149 -33.53 1.76 -21.18
N LYS A 150 -33.98 0.68 -20.50
CA LYS A 150 -34.44 -0.64 -21.00
C LYS A 150 -33.32 -1.60 -21.43
N THR A 151 -33.12 -2.75 -20.74
CA THR A 151 -33.89 -3.99 -20.98
C THR A 151 -33.80 -4.96 -19.77
N GLN A 152 -34.82 -5.81 -19.66
CA GLN A 152 -35.29 -6.75 -18.62
C GLN A 152 -34.30 -7.76 -17.98
N PRO A 153 -34.72 -8.46 -16.88
CA PRO A 153 -33.81 -9.12 -15.94
C PRO A 153 -33.51 -10.58 -16.32
N ALA A 154 -32.22 -10.93 -16.38
CA ALA A 154 -31.78 -12.31 -16.45
C ALA A 154 -31.38 -12.84 -15.05
N LYS A 155 -32.12 -13.86 -14.60
CA LYS A 155 -31.86 -14.67 -13.40
C LYS A 155 -30.38 -15.06 -13.29
N ARG A 156 -29.72 -14.80 -12.15
CA ARG A 156 -28.55 -15.57 -11.69
C ARG A 156 -28.40 -15.60 -10.17
N LYS A 157 -27.85 -16.73 -9.73
CA LYS A 157 -27.90 -17.39 -8.42
C LYS A 157 -27.45 -16.54 -7.22
N LYS A 158 -28.17 -16.71 -6.10
CA LYS A 158 -27.82 -16.29 -4.75
C LYS A 158 -26.43 -16.81 -4.35
N THR A 159 -25.50 -15.91 -4.08
CA THR A 159 -24.41 -16.15 -3.13
C THR A 159 -24.47 -15.07 -2.05
N LYS A 160 -24.62 -15.51 -0.79
CA LYS A 160 -24.64 -14.66 0.40
C LYS A 160 -23.26 -14.01 0.58
N LYS A 161 -23.15 -12.70 0.37
CA LYS A 161 -22.10 -11.87 0.95
C LYS A 161 -22.69 -10.51 1.31
N GLY A 162 -22.33 -9.98 2.47
CA GLY A 162 -23.00 -8.89 3.18
C GLY A 162 -23.36 -7.68 2.32
N LYS A 163 -24.53 -7.13 2.61
CA LYS A 163 -25.16 -5.97 1.96
C LYS A 163 -24.27 -4.73 2.17
N LYS A 164 -23.30 -4.47 1.28
CA LYS A 164 -22.71 -3.14 1.10
C LYS A 164 -23.67 -2.32 0.24
N SER A 165 -23.98 -1.11 0.69
CA SER A 165 -24.84 -0.17 -0.01
C SER A 165 -24.23 0.21 -1.37
N PRO A 166 -25.01 0.22 -2.47
CA PRO A 166 -24.50 0.57 -3.81
C PRO A 166 -23.95 2.01 -3.90
N THR A 167 -24.35 2.90 -3.00
CA THR A 167 -23.87 4.30 -2.93
C THR A 167 -22.39 4.42 -2.58
N SER A 168 -21.86 3.59 -1.67
CA SER A 168 -20.47 3.72 -1.21
C SER A 168 -19.43 3.28 -2.24
N ASP A 169 -19.80 2.33 -3.11
CA ASP A 169 -18.91 1.86 -4.17
C ASP A 169 -18.90 2.84 -5.36
N SER A 170 -20.03 3.50 -5.64
CA SER A 170 -20.12 4.57 -6.64
C SER A 170 -19.30 5.81 -6.25
N GLU A 171 -19.40 6.28 -5.00
CA GLU A 171 -18.61 7.43 -4.52
C GLU A 171 -17.09 7.13 -4.53
N ARG A 172 -16.68 5.90 -4.18
CA ARG A 172 -15.27 5.48 -4.28
C ARG A 172 -14.76 5.49 -5.72
N ASN A 173 -15.56 4.98 -6.67
CA ASN A 173 -15.20 5.01 -8.07
C ASN A 173 -15.12 6.44 -8.61
N LEU A 174 -16.06 7.32 -8.23
CA LEU A 174 -16.03 8.73 -8.60
C LEU A 174 -14.77 9.44 -8.08
N SER A 175 -14.45 9.27 -6.79
CA SER A 175 -13.23 9.87 -6.22
C SER A 175 -11.99 9.41 -6.99
N LYS A 176 -11.84 8.10 -7.24
CA LYS A 176 -10.70 7.56 -7.99
C LYS A 176 -10.60 8.17 -9.39
N ASN A 177 -11.71 8.26 -10.11
CA ASN A 177 -11.73 8.87 -11.44
C ASN A 177 -11.34 10.35 -11.40
N LEU A 178 -11.83 11.12 -10.42
CA LEU A 178 -11.46 12.52 -10.24
C LEU A 178 -9.95 12.69 -9.98
N PHE A 179 -9.38 11.86 -9.11
CA PHE A 179 -7.93 11.83 -8.90
C PHE A 179 -7.20 11.57 -10.23
N ASP A 180 -7.59 10.54 -10.97
CA ASP A 180 -6.95 10.18 -12.25
C ASP A 180 -7.09 11.31 -13.29
N THR A 181 -8.25 11.96 -13.39
CA THR A 181 -8.45 13.12 -14.27
C THR A 181 -7.59 14.31 -13.87
N TYR A 182 -7.45 14.60 -12.56
CA TYR A 182 -6.59 15.68 -12.08
C TYR A 182 -5.13 15.50 -12.54
N SER A 183 -4.62 14.27 -12.51
CA SER A 183 -3.24 13.97 -12.89
C SER A 183 -3.01 14.01 -14.40
N ASN A 184 -4.04 13.77 -15.22
CA ASN A 184 -3.91 13.68 -16.68
C ASN A 184 -4.30 14.98 -17.41
N THR A 185 -5.05 15.87 -16.78
CA THR A 185 -5.46 17.14 -17.40
C THR A 185 -4.39 18.21 -17.19
N GLU A 186 -4.14 19.02 -18.21
CA GLU A 186 -3.28 20.22 -18.13
C GLU A 186 -4.10 21.49 -17.88
N ASP A 187 -5.42 21.44 -18.06
CA ASP A 187 -6.29 22.59 -17.83
C ASP A 187 -6.37 22.93 -16.34
N ASN A 188 -5.85 24.11 -16.01
CA ASN A 188 -5.78 24.62 -14.65
C ASN A 188 -7.18 24.82 -14.03
N LEU A 189 -8.16 25.28 -14.83
CA LEU A 189 -9.53 25.44 -14.35
C LEU A 189 -10.14 24.09 -13.97
N THR A 190 -9.96 23.07 -14.81
CA THR A 190 -10.38 21.70 -14.52
C THR A 190 -9.67 21.14 -13.28
N ARG A 191 -8.36 21.36 -13.11
CA ARG A 191 -7.62 20.95 -11.89
C ARG A 191 -8.19 21.60 -10.63
N CYS A 192 -8.46 22.90 -10.69
CA CYS A 192 -9.04 23.64 -9.56
C CYS A 192 -10.45 23.14 -9.24
N ALA A 193 -11.29 22.90 -10.27
CA ALA A 193 -12.64 22.38 -10.10
C ALA A 193 -12.66 20.95 -9.51
N ILE A 194 -11.71 20.09 -9.89
CA ILE A 194 -11.56 18.75 -9.30
C ILE A 194 -11.10 18.85 -7.84
N SER A 195 -10.13 19.72 -7.54
CA SER A 195 -9.65 19.95 -6.17
C SER A 195 -10.79 20.42 -5.25
N TYR A 196 -11.63 21.33 -5.74
CA TYR A 196 -12.85 21.76 -5.04
C TYR A 196 -13.80 20.59 -4.74
N LEU A 197 -14.08 19.74 -5.73
CA LEU A 197 -14.93 18.56 -5.55
C LEU A 197 -14.36 17.61 -4.51
N LEU A 198 -13.08 17.27 -4.62
CA LEU A 198 -12.45 16.30 -3.72
C LEU A 198 -12.41 16.82 -2.27
N LYS A 199 -12.10 18.12 -2.06
CA LYS A 199 -12.13 18.77 -0.74
C LYS A 199 -13.51 18.67 -0.07
N ASN A 200 -14.56 18.76 -0.87
CA ASN A 200 -15.96 18.75 -0.42
C ASN A 200 -16.62 17.35 -0.48
N GLY A 201 -15.84 16.28 -0.63
CA GLY A 201 -16.35 14.91 -0.62
C GLY A 201 -17.13 14.55 -1.88
N CYS A 202 -16.63 15.00 -3.04
CA CYS A 202 -17.23 14.83 -4.37
C CYS A 202 -18.61 15.47 -4.52
N LYS A 203 -18.85 16.59 -3.81
CA LYS A 203 -20.13 17.31 -3.80
C LYS A 203 -19.90 18.81 -3.95
N ILE A 204 -20.88 19.50 -4.50
CA ILE A 204 -20.90 20.96 -4.55
C ILE A 204 -21.46 21.45 -3.22
N SER A 205 -20.66 22.23 -2.50
CA SER A 205 -21.11 22.89 -1.27
C SER A 205 -21.76 24.23 -1.62
N ASN A 206 -22.98 24.45 -1.12
CA ASN A 206 -23.62 25.77 -1.16
C ASN A 206 -23.26 26.63 0.07
N LYS A 207 -22.44 26.09 0.98
CA LYS A 207 -21.98 26.79 2.18
C LYS A 207 -20.59 27.34 1.93
N ALA A 208 -20.37 28.59 2.34
CA ALA A 208 -19.06 29.20 2.36
C ALA A 208 -18.06 28.35 3.15
N GLU A 209 -16.81 28.30 2.68
CA GLU A 209 -15.74 27.58 3.34
C GLU A 209 -15.49 28.14 4.75
N ASN A 210 -15.38 27.24 5.73
CA ASN A 210 -14.86 27.58 7.03
C ASN A 210 -13.33 27.46 6.99
N THR A 211 -12.66 28.61 6.89
CA THR A 211 -11.21 28.74 6.75
C THR A 211 -10.45 28.10 7.90
N ASP A 212 -10.91 28.27 9.15
CA ASP A 212 -10.27 27.66 10.33
C ASP A 212 -10.33 26.14 10.30
N LYS A 213 -11.49 25.57 9.97
CA LYS A 213 -11.66 24.11 9.83
C LYS A 213 -10.84 23.56 8.67
N PHE A 214 -10.69 24.32 7.58
CA PHE A 214 -9.81 23.95 6.49
C PHE A 214 -8.34 23.94 6.92
N ALA A 215 -7.86 25.02 7.56
CA ALA A 215 -6.50 25.13 8.05
C ALA A 215 -6.15 24.01 9.06
N GLN A 216 -7.08 23.66 9.97
CA GLN A 216 -6.91 22.53 10.89
C GLN A 216 -6.77 21.20 10.15
N ARG A 217 -7.60 20.94 9.12
CA ARG A 217 -7.54 19.73 8.30
C ARG A 217 -6.20 19.65 7.55
N ARG A 218 -5.76 20.73 6.91
CA ARG A 218 -4.48 20.80 6.19
C ARG A 218 -3.30 20.52 7.12
N ARG A 219 -3.22 21.20 8.27
CA ARG A 219 -2.18 20.96 9.31
C ARG A 219 -2.17 19.54 9.84
N LYS A 220 -3.32 18.87 9.93
CA LYS A 220 -3.38 17.46 10.34
C LYS A 220 -2.68 16.57 9.31
N VAL A 221 -3.01 16.74 8.02
CA VAL A 221 -2.40 15.95 6.94
C VAL A 221 -0.90 16.24 6.84
N GLU A 222 -0.47 17.50 6.95
CA GLU A 222 0.95 17.87 6.94
C GLU A 222 1.75 17.19 8.07
N ARG A 223 1.20 17.16 9.29
CA ARG A 223 1.82 16.46 10.42
C ARG A 223 1.92 14.96 10.15
N GLU A 224 0.86 14.34 9.65
CA GLU A 224 0.86 12.92 9.31
C GLU A 224 1.89 12.58 8.23
N THR A 225 2.08 13.45 7.24
CA THR A 225 3.08 13.27 6.19
C THR A 225 4.51 13.46 6.71
N ARG A 226 4.75 14.47 7.58
CA ARG A 226 6.05 14.70 8.21
C ARG A 226 6.46 13.56 9.15
N VAL A 227 5.54 13.02 9.93
CA VAL A 227 5.81 11.87 10.80
C VAL A 227 6.19 10.64 9.99
N SER A 228 5.57 10.44 8.83
CA SER A 228 5.88 9.30 7.96
C SER A 228 7.18 9.44 7.14
N HIS A 229 7.84 10.62 7.14
CA HIS A 229 9.17 10.83 6.54
C HIS A 229 10.34 10.54 7.51
N ARG A 230 10.06 10.47 8.82
CA ARG A 230 11.05 10.10 9.85
C ARG A 230 11.03 8.59 10.06
#